data_AF-A0A7W0N034-F1
#
_entry.id   AF-A0A7W0N034-F1
#
_cell.length_a   1.000
_cell.length_b   1.000
_cell.length_c   1.000
_cell.angle_alpha   90.00
_cell.angle_beta   90.00
_cell.angle_gamma   90.00
#
_symmetry.space_group_name_H-M   'P 1'
#
loop_
_entity.id
_entity.type
_entity.pdbx_description
1 polymer ?
#
loop_
_entity_poly.entity_id
_entity_poly.type
_entity_poly.pdbx_seq_one_letter_code
_entity_poly.pdbx_strand_id
1 'polypeptide(L)'
;AGSSLAPARSRLWADDVRHPTVVFGLELSAAELERRIEERTRAMFELGVEEEVRGALAGGTVSATARQALGLAEVAELPREQAIEQLVLRTRRLAAYQRKWLRRIPGLVSVDGARPPHAIADGILEVARTR
;
A
#
# COMPACT_ATOMS: atom_id res chain seq x y z
N ALA A 1 33.58 8.31 23.67
CA ALA A 1 32.85 7.12 23.19
C ALA A 1 31.51 7.59 22.64
N GLY A 2 31.20 7.33 21.36
CA GLY A 2 29.92 7.69 20.79
C GLY A 2 28.84 6.72 21.25
N SER A 3 27.76 7.22 21.87
CA SER A 3 26.56 6.42 22.13
C SER A 3 25.68 6.40 20.89
N SER A 4 24.99 5.28 20.66
CA SER A 4 24.00 5.17 19.59
C SER A 4 22.80 6.07 19.88
N LEU A 5 22.32 6.78 18.86
CA LEU A 5 21.04 7.51 18.91
C LEU A 5 19.83 6.58 18.73
N ALA A 6 20.07 5.30 18.43
CA ALA A 6 19.00 4.33 18.32
C ALA A 6 18.37 4.09 19.71
N PRO A 7 17.04 4.20 19.85
CA PRO A 7 16.39 3.96 21.12
C PRO A 7 16.62 2.52 21.59
N ALA A 8 16.84 2.34 22.90
CA ALA A 8 17.12 1.04 23.52
C ALA A 8 15.97 0.01 23.36
N ARG A 9 14.76 0.48 23.03
CA ARG A 9 13.60 -0.35 22.71
C ARG A 9 12.99 0.13 21.40
N SER A 10 12.64 -0.82 20.53
CA SER A 10 11.88 -0.53 19.32
C SER A 10 10.47 -0.10 19.67
N ARG A 11 10.08 1.10 19.24
CA ARG A 11 8.71 1.63 19.36
C ARG A 11 7.86 1.43 18.11
N LEU A 12 8.37 0.70 17.10
CA LEU A 12 7.68 0.53 15.81
C LEU A 12 6.32 -0.16 15.93
N TRP A 13 6.14 -1.00 16.95
CA TRP A 13 4.90 -1.73 17.24
C TRP A 13 4.39 -1.45 18.66
N ALA A 14 4.80 -0.33 19.24
CA ALA A 14 4.31 0.04 20.56
C ALA A 14 2.86 0.54 20.46
N ASP A 15 2.11 0.36 21.53
CA ASP A 15 0.76 0.87 21.71
C ASP A 15 0.74 2.36 22.10
N ASP A 16 1.89 2.92 22.50
CA ASP A 16 2.07 4.32 22.87
C ASP A 16 2.13 5.26 21.65
N VAL A 17 0.96 5.59 21.12
CA VAL A 17 0.82 6.62 20.09
C VAL A 17 0.87 8.03 20.68
N ARG A 18 1.47 8.98 19.95
CA ARG A 18 1.59 10.40 20.38
C ARG A 18 0.23 11.05 20.69
N HIS A 19 -0.80 10.65 19.97
CA HIS A 19 -2.18 11.11 20.13
C HIS A 19 -3.10 9.90 20.25
N PRO A 20 -4.20 9.96 21.03
CA PRO A 20 -5.21 8.91 21.06
C PRO A 20 -5.64 8.57 19.62
N THR A 21 -5.37 7.34 19.21
CA THR A 21 -5.55 6.89 17.82
C THR A 21 -6.19 5.52 17.81
N VAL A 22 -7.22 5.35 16.98
CA VAL A 22 -7.79 4.03 16.66
C VAL A 22 -7.33 3.67 15.25
N VAL A 23 -6.68 2.52 15.11
CA VAL A 23 -6.19 2.03 13.82
C VAL A 23 -7.15 0.99 13.26
N PHE A 24 -7.56 1.17 12.00
CA PHE A 24 -8.43 0.24 11.29
C PHE A 24 -7.66 -0.40 10.13
N GLY A 25 -7.83 -1.71 9.94
CA GLY A 25 -7.30 -2.45 8.80
C GLY A 25 -8.44 -2.98 7.93
N LEU A 26 -8.44 -2.62 6.65
CA LEU A 26 -9.38 -3.18 5.68
C LEU A 26 -8.90 -4.55 5.22
N GLU A 27 -9.67 -5.59 5.53
CA GLU A 27 -9.33 -6.96 5.19
C GLU A 27 -10.09 -7.45 3.96
N LEU A 28 -9.38 -8.15 3.08
CA LEU A 28 -9.94 -8.88 1.95
C LEU A 28 -9.45 -10.33 1.99
N SER A 29 -10.23 -11.24 1.41
CA SER A 29 -9.74 -12.59 1.11
C SER A 29 -8.53 -12.50 0.17
N ALA A 30 -7.64 -13.49 0.22
CA ALA A 30 -6.46 -13.50 -0.64
C ALA A 30 -6.85 -13.49 -2.13
N ALA A 31 -7.85 -14.29 -2.50
CA ALA A 31 -8.36 -14.37 -3.86
C ALA A 31 -8.96 -13.05 -4.36
N GLU A 32 -9.76 -12.37 -3.53
CA GLU A 32 -10.37 -11.09 -3.91
C GLU A 32 -9.32 -9.97 -4.06
N LEU A 33 -8.33 -9.96 -3.16
CA LEU A 33 -7.21 -9.03 -3.25
C LEU A 33 -6.38 -9.26 -4.51
N GLU A 34 -6.09 -10.51 -4.84
CA GLU A 34 -5.37 -10.90 -6.05
C GLU A 34 -6.10 -10.47 -7.33
N ARG A 35 -7.41 -10.74 -7.41
CA ARG A 35 -8.28 -10.32 -8.51
C ARG A 35 -8.26 -8.80 -8.70
N ARG A 36 -8.48 -8.04 -7.61
CA ARG A 36 -8.48 -6.56 -7.66
C ARG A 36 -7.13 -5.97 -8.06
N ILE A 37 -6.02 -6.57 -7.62
CA ILE A 37 -4.66 -6.13 -8.01
C ILE A 37 -4.47 -6.26 -9.53
N GLU A 38 -4.90 -7.39 -10.10
CA GLU A 38 -4.80 -7.62 -11.54
C GLU A 38 -5.69 -6.65 -12.33
N GLU A 39 -6.96 -6.54 -11.97
CA GLU A 39 -7.91 -5.63 -12.62
C GLU A 39 -7.43 -4.17 -12.55
N ARG A 40 -7.00 -3.72 -11.38
CA ARG A 40 -6.47 -2.36 -11.21
C ARG A 40 -5.23 -2.14 -12.06
N THR A 41 -4.32 -3.11 -12.11
CA THR A 41 -3.11 -2.98 -12.93
C THR A 41 -3.48 -2.82 -14.40
N ARG A 42 -4.34 -3.69 -14.94
CA ARG A 42 -4.77 -3.58 -16.34
C ARG A 42 -5.47 -2.24 -16.60
N ALA A 43 -6.36 -1.81 -15.69
CA ALA A 43 -7.03 -0.52 -15.80
C ALA A 43 -6.05 0.66 -15.84
N MET A 44 -4.93 0.63 -15.11
CA MET A 44 -3.90 1.68 -15.21
C MET A 44 -3.32 1.80 -16.62
N PHE A 45 -3.10 0.68 -17.31
CA PHE A 45 -2.61 0.69 -18.71
C PHE A 45 -3.68 1.18 -19.69
N GLU A 46 -4.94 0.79 -19.51
CA GLU A 46 -6.04 1.34 -20.32
C GLU A 46 -6.25 2.84 -20.10
N LEU A 47 -5.92 3.35 -18.92
CA LEU A 47 -6.01 4.78 -18.57
C LEU A 47 -4.75 5.58 -18.95
N GLY A 48 -3.75 4.97 -19.58
CA GLY A 48 -2.59 5.68 -20.12
C GLY A 48 -1.42 5.89 -19.13
N VAL A 49 -1.18 4.94 -18.22
CA VAL A 49 0.01 4.99 -17.34
C VAL A 49 1.33 5.05 -18.13
N GLU A 50 1.37 4.48 -19.34
CA GLU A 50 2.53 4.52 -20.24
C GLU A 50 2.85 5.98 -20.64
N GLU A 51 1.82 6.77 -20.92
CA GLU A 51 1.93 8.20 -21.22
C GLU A 51 2.39 9.01 -20.00
N GLU A 52 1.82 8.74 -18.82
CA GLU A 52 2.22 9.40 -17.58
C GLU A 52 3.70 9.17 -17.28
N VAL A 53 4.17 7.93 -17.37
CA VAL A 53 5.57 7.57 -17.09
C VAL A 53 6.50 8.23 -18.10
N ARG A 54 6.16 8.18 -19.39
CA ARG A 54 6.95 8.84 -20.44
C ARG A 54 7.04 10.35 -20.21
N GLY A 55 5.93 11.00 -19.85
CA GLY A 55 5.89 12.41 -19.52
C GLY A 55 6.74 12.75 -18.30
N ALA A 56 6.66 11.94 -17.24
CA ALA A 56 7.45 12.12 -16.02
C ALA A 56 8.97 12.01 -16.28
N LEU A 57 9.39 11.11 -17.18
CA LEU A 57 10.80 10.92 -17.54
C LEU A 57 11.31 11.96 -18.55
N ALA A 58 10.43 12.51 -19.38
CA ALA A 58 10.78 13.56 -20.34
C ALA A 58 11.17 14.89 -19.67
N GLY A 59 10.63 15.17 -18.47
CA GLY A 59 10.92 16.38 -17.68
C GLY A 59 12.32 16.43 -17.05
N GLY A 60 13.15 15.40 -17.24
CA GLY A 60 14.51 15.31 -16.70
C GLY A 60 14.66 14.22 -15.64
N THR A 61 15.73 14.31 -14.86
CA THR A 61 16.09 13.25 -13.90
C THR A 61 15.11 13.19 -12.73
N VAL A 62 14.31 12.13 -12.67
CA VAL A 62 13.49 11.83 -11.48
C VAL A 62 14.38 11.58 -10.26
N SER A 63 13.93 11.94 -9.07
CA SER A 63 14.70 11.73 -7.83
C SER A 63 15.00 10.25 -7.58
N ALA A 64 16.04 9.96 -6.78
CA ALA A 64 16.39 8.58 -6.44
C ALA A 64 15.23 7.81 -5.78
N THR A 65 14.44 8.49 -4.94
CA THR A 65 13.26 7.89 -4.29
C THR A 65 12.13 7.64 -5.27
N ALA A 66 11.86 8.57 -6.18
CA ALA A 66 10.81 8.40 -7.20
C ALA A 66 11.14 7.24 -8.16
N ARG A 67 12.42 7.03 -8.50
CA ARG A 67 12.86 5.86 -9.29
C ARG A 67 12.57 4.51 -8.62
N GLN A 68 12.40 4.48 -7.30
CA GLN A 68 12.06 3.26 -6.55
C GLN A 68 10.54 3.07 -6.42
N ALA A 69 9.73 3.99 -6.94
CA ALA A 69 8.28 3.83 -6.95
C ALA A 69 7.90 2.54 -7.69
N LEU A 70 7.00 1.77 -7.08
CA LEU A 70 6.55 0.51 -7.63
C LEU A 70 5.94 0.76 -9.01
N GLY A 71 6.54 0.17 -10.04
CA GLY A 71 6.04 0.21 -11.40
C GLY A 71 6.62 1.25 -12.31
N LEU A 72 7.37 2.22 -11.80
CA LEU A 72 7.96 3.24 -12.67
C LEU A 72 8.95 2.61 -13.66
N ALA A 73 9.87 1.78 -13.15
CA ALA A 73 10.86 1.11 -14.00
C ALA A 73 10.21 0.07 -14.92
N GLU A 74 9.26 -0.73 -14.42
CA GLU A 74 8.55 -1.72 -15.23
C GLU A 74 7.83 -1.08 -16.42
N VAL A 75 7.07 -0.01 -16.18
CA VAL A 75 6.32 0.69 -17.24
C VAL A 75 7.26 1.42 -18.19
N ALA A 76 8.41 1.90 -17.72
CA ALA A 76 9.37 2.62 -18.56
C ALA A 76 10.22 1.71 -19.45
N GLU A 77 10.56 0.50 -19.00
CA GLU A 77 11.62 -0.31 -19.60
C GLU A 77 11.10 -1.61 -20.23
N LEU A 78 9.94 -2.13 -19.80
CA LEU A 78 9.42 -3.42 -20.28
C LEU A 78 8.31 -3.24 -21.31
N PRO A 79 8.12 -4.21 -22.22
CA PRO A 79 6.91 -4.29 -23.04
C PRO A 79 5.65 -4.37 -22.17
N ARG A 80 4.55 -3.73 -22.60
CA ARG A 80 3.28 -3.62 -21.88
C ARG A 80 2.85 -4.88 -21.11
N GLU A 81 2.73 -6.02 -21.78
CA GLU A 81 2.27 -7.26 -21.11
C GLU A 81 3.26 -7.75 -20.03
N GLN A 82 4.57 -7.64 -20.28
CA GLN A 82 5.59 -7.99 -19.29
C GLN A 82 5.58 -7.01 -18.11
N ALA A 83 5.37 -5.71 -18.38
CA ALA A 83 5.22 -4.70 -17.36
C ALA A 83 4.01 -4.99 -16.46
N ILE A 84 2.85 -5.33 -17.05
CA ILE A 84 1.63 -5.74 -16.33
C ILE A 84 1.91 -6.93 -15.42
N GLU A 85 2.48 -8.01 -15.95
CA GLU A 85 2.80 -9.22 -15.18
C GLU A 85 3.72 -8.93 -13.99
N GLN A 86 4.80 -8.16 -14.23
CA GLN A 86 5.73 -7.76 -13.17
C GLN A 86 5.06 -6.87 -12.13
N LEU A 87 4.21 -5.92 -12.54
CA LEU A 87 3.49 -5.04 -11.64
C LEU A 87 2.54 -5.81 -10.72
N VAL A 88 1.79 -6.74 -11.29
CA VAL A 88 0.88 -7.61 -10.55
C VAL A 88 1.67 -8.41 -9.52
N LEU A 89 2.76 -9.06 -9.92
CA LEU A 89 3.60 -9.86 -9.02
C LEU A 89 4.20 -9.02 -7.87
N ARG A 90 4.78 -7.86 -8.20
CA ARG A 90 5.38 -6.96 -7.20
C ARG A 90 4.31 -6.40 -6.25
N THR A 91 3.14 -6.05 -6.77
CA THR A 91 2.02 -5.55 -5.95
C THR A 91 1.48 -6.64 -5.02
N ARG A 92 1.37 -7.89 -5.48
CA ARG A 92 1.00 -9.04 -4.62
C ARG A 92 2.00 -9.23 -3.47
N ARG A 93 3.30 -9.17 -3.76
CA ARG A 93 4.37 -9.26 -2.73
C ARG A 93 4.28 -8.11 -1.72
N LEU A 94 4.08 -6.89 -2.20
CA LEU A 94 3.88 -5.72 -1.35
C LEU A 94 2.65 -5.88 -0.45
N ALA A 95 1.52 -6.31 -1.01
CA ALA A 95 0.29 -6.53 -0.27
C ALA A 95 0.46 -7.62 0.80
N ALA A 96 1.15 -8.73 0.49
CA ALA A 96 1.48 -9.76 1.48
C ALA A 96 2.34 -9.22 2.63
N TYR A 97 3.34 -8.37 2.32
CA TYR A 97 4.16 -7.70 3.32
C TYR A 97 3.35 -6.74 4.20
N GLN A 98 2.48 -5.93 3.59
CA GLN A 98 1.57 -5.04 4.30
C GLN A 98 0.64 -5.82 5.25
N ARG A 99 0.07 -6.95 4.81
CA ARG A 99 -0.75 -7.81 5.68
C ARG A 99 0.03 -8.35 6.88
N LYS A 100 1.29 -8.73 6.67
CA LYS A 100 2.18 -9.15 7.78
C LYS A 100 2.44 -8.01 8.76
N TRP A 101 2.55 -6.77 8.28
CA TRP A 101 2.70 -5.58 9.11
C TRP A 101 1.43 -5.27 9.90
N LEU A 102 0.27 -5.28 9.24
CA LEU A 102 -1.01 -5.01 9.90
C LEU A 102 -1.27 -5.95 11.09
N ARG A 103 -0.92 -7.24 10.96
CA ARG A 103 -1.01 -8.23 12.05
C ARG A 103 -0.14 -7.92 13.26
N ARG A 104 0.86 -7.05 13.14
CA ARG A 104 1.75 -6.63 14.22
C ARG A 104 1.32 -5.35 14.91
N ILE A 105 0.34 -4.64 14.38
CA ILE A 105 -0.15 -3.38 14.96
C ILE A 105 -1.03 -3.70 16.17
N PRO A 106 -0.66 -3.27 17.40
CA PRO A 106 -1.50 -3.47 18.57
C PRO A 106 -2.84 -2.73 18.43
N GLY A 107 -3.93 -3.36 18.86
CA GLY A 107 -5.25 -2.71 18.90
C GLY A 107 -5.89 -2.43 17.55
N LEU A 108 -5.33 -2.93 16.43
CA LEU A 108 -5.90 -2.80 15.10
C LEU A 108 -7.30 -3.42 15.03
N VAL A 109 -8.28 -2.62 14.61
CA VAL A 109 -9.65 -3.05 14.38
C VAL A 109 -9.79 -3.53 12.94
N SER A 110 -10.18 -4.78 12.75
CA SER A 110 -10.39 -5.35 11.42
C SER A 110 -11.76 -4.93 10.87
N VAL A 111 -11.79 -4.50 9.61
CA VAL A 111 -13.02 -4.12 8.90
C VAL A 111 -13.07 -4.89 7.60
N ASP A 112 -14.23 -5.46 7.27
CA ASP A 112 -14.44 -6.12 5.99
C ASP A 112 -14.36 -5.11 4.83
N GLY A 113 -13.27 -5.18 4.08
CA GLY A 113 -12.98 -4.32 2.94
C GLY A 113 -13.74 -4.70 1.66
N ALA A 114 -14.51 -5.78 1.68
CA ALA A 114 -15.38 -6.16 0.56
C ALA A 114 -16.70 -5.37 0.55
N ARG A 115 -17.05 -4.73 1.68
CA ARG A 115 -18.25 -3.91 1.79
C ARG A 115 -18.16 -2.63 0.94
N PRO A 116 -19.30 -2.04 0.54
CA PRO A 116 -19.32 -0.73 -0.10
C PRO A 116 -18.64 0.36 0.76
N PRO A 117 -17.99 1.38 0.16
CA PRO A 117 -17.24 2.39 0.91
C PRO A 117 -18.06 3.13 1.98
N HIS A 118 -19.33 3.45 1.72
CA HIS A 118 -20.20 4.11 2.70
C HIS A 118 -20.43 3.22 3.93
N ALA A 119 -20.70 1.93 3.72
CA ALA A 119 -20.92 0.98 4.79
C ALA A 119 -19.66 0.70 5.63
N ILE A 120 -18.47 0.79 5.01
CA ILE A 120 -17.18 0.75 5.72
C ILE A 120 -17.03 2.00 6.60
N ALA A 121 -17.28 3.19 6.02
CA ALA A 121 -17.17 4.46 6.73
C ALA A 121 -18.12 4.52 7.95
N ASP A 122 -19.37 4.11 7.79
CA ASP A 122 -20.36 4.06 8.86
C ASP A 122 -19.90 3.14 10.00
N GLY A 123 -19.40 1.94 9.68
CA GLY A 123 -18.88 0.99 10.67
C GLY A 123 -17.65 1.51 11.41
N ILE A 124 -16.76 2.23 10.72
CA ILE A 124 -15.60 2.89 11.35
C ILE A 124 -16.08 3.95 12.36
N LEU A 125 -17.06 4.78 11.98
CA LEU A 125 -17.60 5.83 12.85
C LEU A 125 -18.31 5.26 14.09
N GLU A 126 -19.02 4.14 13.94
CA GLU A 126 -19.67 3.46 15.06
C GLU A 126 -18.65 3.01 16.10
N VAL A 127 -17.60 2.29 15.67
CA VAL A 127 -16.53 1.83 16.58
C VAL A 127 -15.78 3.01 17.20
N ALA A 128 -15.46 4.04 16.41
CA ALA A 128 -14.72 5.20 16.89
C ALA A 128 -15.49 6.02 17.94
N ARG A 129 -16.83 6.01 17.94
CA ARG A 129 -17.65 6.70 18.96
C ARG A 129 -17.72 5.96 20.29
N THR A 130 -17.48 4.64 20.29
CA THR A 130 -17.55 3.79 21.48
C THR A 130 -16.21 3.63 22.22
N ARG A 131 -15.12 4.18 21.67
CA ARG A 131 -13.77 4.14 22.24
C ARG A 131 -13.33 5.52 22.70
#